data_AF-A0A351C4W2-F1
#
_entry.id   AF-A0A351C4W2-F1
#
_cell.length_a   1.000
_cell.length_b   1.000
_cell.length_c   1.000
_cell.angle_alpha   90.00
_cell.angle_beta   90.00
_cell.angle_gamma   90.00
#
_symmetry.space_group_name_H-M   'P 1'
#
loop_
_entity.id
_entity.type
_entity.pdbx_description
1 polymer ?
#
loop_
_entity_poly.entity_id
_entity_poly.type
_entity_poly.pdbx_seq_one_letter_code
_entity_poly.pdbx_strand_id
1 'polypeptide(L)'
;MTHQNESENTNRLEEFRLYREKMNARILDEGSHRGIKRFFNLDTNAYQDGALDARTKELLGLVASMVLRCNDCIDYHVVQAVE
;
A
#
# COMPACT_ATOMS: atom_id res chain seq x y z
N MET A 1 17.27 -20.74 -33.87
CA MET A 1 17.60 -21.38 -32.58
C MET A 1 16.81 -20.67 -31.51
N THR A 2 15.89 -21.43 -30.90
CA THR A 2 15.23 -21.21 -29.60
C THR A 2 14.60 -19.83 -29.32
N HIS A 3 13.28 -19.82 -29.45
CA HIS A 3 12.35 -19.01 -28.66
C HIS A 3 12.78 -18.91 -27.20
N GLN A 4 12.78 -17.69 -26.66
CA GLN A 4 12.40 -17.46 -25.26
C GLN A 4 11.42 -16.29 -25.22
N ASN A 5 10.16 -16.69 -25.27
CA ASN A 5 9.01 -15.95 -24.79
C ASN A 5 8.85 -16.40 -23.34
N GLU A 6 9.31 -15.60 -22.38
CA GLU A 6 8.97 -15.77 -20.97
C GLU A 6 7.97 -14.66 -20.63
N SER A 7 6.68 -15.01 -20.61
CA SER A 7 5.63 -14.09 -20.20
C SER A 7 5.78 -13.72 -18.73
N GLU A 8 5.53 -12.47 -18.37
CA GLU A 8 4.94 -12.20 -17.06
C GLU A 8 3.62 -11.47 -17.27
N ASN A 9 2.55 -12.27 -17.24
CA ASN A 9 1.17 -11.84 -17.15
C ASN A 9 0.90 -11.42 -15.69
N THR A 10 1.62 -10.42 -15.20
CA THR A 10 1.36 -9.81 -13.89
C THR A 10 0.12 -8.93 -14.03
N ASN A 11 -0.92 -9.24 -13.26
CA ASN A 11 -2.11 -8.40 -13.29
C ASN A 11 -1.81 -7.06 -12.59
N ARG A 12 -2.63 -6.03 -12.86
CA ARG A 12 -2.47 -4.68 -12.30
C ARG A 12 -2.28 -4.65 -10.77
N LEU A 13 -2.93 -5.55 -10.03
CA LEU A 13 -2.81 -5.61 -8.58
C LEU A 13 -1.42 -6.10 -8.13
N GLU A 14 -0.87 -7.09 -8.86
CA GLU A 14 0.48 -7.58 -8.61
C GLU A 14 1.53 -6.50 -8.89
N GLU A 15 1.37 -5.77 -9.99
CA GLU A 15 2.23 -4.63 -10.33
C GLU A 15 2.22 -3.56 -9.22
N PHE A 16 1.04 -3.23 -8.70
CA PHE A 16 0.88 -2.29 -7.57
C PHE A 16 1.62 -2.78 -6.31
N ARG A 17 1.47 -4.05 -5.95
CA ARG A 17 2.11 -4.64 -4.76
C ARG A 17 3.63 -4.58 -4.88
N LEU A 18 4.18 -5.04 -5.99
CA LEU A 18 5.63 -5.04 -6.25
C LEU A 18 6.20 -3.62 -6.27
N TYR A 19 5.48 -2.67 -6.89
CA TYR A 19 5.91 -1.27 -6.92
C TYR A 19 5.93 -0.65 -5.53
N ARG A 20 4.86 -0.84 -4.74
CA ARG A 20 4.74 -0.31 -3.38
C ARG A 20 5.83 -0.88 -2.46
N GLU A 21 6.09 -2.19 -2.52
CA GLU A 21 7.16 -2.82 -1.74
C GLU A 21 8.53 -2.21 -2.06
N LYS A 22 8.86 -2.13 -3.35
CA LYS A 22 10.13 -1.54 -3.82
C LYS A 22 10.30 -0.08 -3.37
N MET A 23 9.25 0.73 -3.46
CA MET A 23 9.31 2.14 -3.08
C MET A 23 9.35 2.32 -1.57
N ASN A 24 8.60 1.52 -0.80
CA ASN A 24 8.67 1.55 0.67
C ASN A 24 10.06 1.19 1.17
N ALA A 25 10.69 0.16 0.59
CA ALA A 25 12.07 -0.21 0.91
C ALA A 25 13.01 0.99 0.70
N ARG A 26 12.92 1.65 -0.46
CA ARG A 26 13.72 2.85 -0.77
C ARG A 26 13.48 4.00 0.23
N ILE A 27 12.22 4.30 0.54
CA ILE A 27 11.84 5.38 1.46
C ILE A 27 12.38 5.13 2.88
N LEU A 28 12.42 3.86 3.32
CA LEU A 28 12.84 3.50 4.67
C LEU A 28 14.36 3.28 4.82
N ASP A 29 15.04 2.90 3.74
CA ASP A 29 16.50 2.65 3.70
C ASP A 29 17.32 3.95 3.71
N GLU A 30 16.73 5.08 3.30
CA GLU A 30 17.33 6.40 3.46
C GLU A 30 17.40 6.79 4.95
N GLY A 31 18.47 6.34 5.61
CA GLY A 31 18.65 6.31 7.07
C GLY A 31 18.52 7.65 7.81
N SER A 32 18.49 8.79 7.11
CA SER A 32 18.48 10.14 7.69
C SER A 32 17.08 10.77 7.87
N HIS A 33 16.00 10.18 7.34
CA HIS A 33 14.67 10.82 7.35
C HIS A 33 13.78 10.42 8.53
N ARG A 34 14.15 10.82 9.76
CA ARG A 34 13.37 10.56 11.00
C ARG A 34 11.91 11.01 10.91
N GLY A 35 11.63 12.11 10.21
CA GLY A 35 10.27 12.63 10.02
C GLY A 35 9.42 11.68 9.18
N ILE A 36 9.97 11.17 8.08
CA ILE A 36 9.30 10.22 7.19
C ILE A 36 8.98 8.93 7.95
N LYS A 37 9.95 8.38 8.69
CA LYS A 37 9.76 7.16 9.50
C LYS A 37 8.63 7.32 10.53
N ARG A 38 8.55 8.49 11.19
CA ARG A 38 7.47 8.78 12.13
C ARG A 38 6.11 8.89 11.45
N PHE A 39 6.05 9.51 10.28
CA PHE A 39 4.81 9.64 9.52
C PHE A 39 4.30 8.27 9.06
N PHE A 40 5.17 7.42 8.50
CA PHE A 40 4.81 6.06 8.08
C PHE A 40 4.35 5.20 9.27
N ASN A 41 5.02 5.33 10.42
CA ASN A 41 4.58 4.65 11.63
C ASN A 41 3.21 5.16 12.11
N LEU A 42 2.94 6.47 12.05
CA LEU A 42 1.64 7.04 12.37
C LEU A 42 0.55 6.50 11.43
N ASP A 43 0.81 6.52 10.12
CA ASP A 43 -0.09 5.99 9.08
C ASP A 43 -0.43 4.52 9.35
N THR A 44 0.57 3.66 9.56
CA THR A 44 0.37 2.24 9.88
C THR A 44 -0.45 2.05 11.16
N ASN A 45 -0.15 2.80 12.23
CA ASN A 45 -0.85 2.64 13.51
C ASN A 45 -2.27 3.19 13.49
N ALA A 46 -2.62 4.09 12.56
CA ALA A 46 -3.96 4.66 12.47
C ALA A 46 -5.02 3.57 12.20
N TYR A 47 -4.63 2.51 11.46
CA TYR A 47 -5.50 1.42 11.03
C TYR A 47 -5.51 0.19 11.95
N GLN A 48 -4.69 0.16 13.02
CA GLN A 48 -4.71 -0.93 14.00
C GLN A 48 -6.02 -0.98 14.81
N ASP A 49 -6.36 -2.16 15.35
CA ASP A 49 -7.54 -2.32 16.21
C ASP A 49 -7.58 -1.34 17.40
N GLY A 50 -8.78 -0.93 17.77
CA GLY A 50 -9.03 -0.07 18.92
C GLY A 50 -10.53 0.05 19.22
N ALA A 51 -11.03 1.28 19.35
CA ALA A 51 -12.46 1.52 19.50
C ALA A 51 -13.29 1.09 18.26
N LEU A 52 -12.63 1.01 17.10
CA LEU A 52 -13.13 0.39 15.87
C LEU A 52 -12.14 -0.71 15.48
N ASP A 53 -12.67 -1.79 14.90
CA ASP A 53 -11.82 -2.83 14.32
C ASP A 53 -11.05 -2.31 13.09
N ALA A 54 -9.93 -2.97 12.77
CA ALA A 54 -9.05 -2.60 11.68
C ALA A 54 -9.78 -2.55 10.34
N ARG A 55 -10.65 -3.54 10.06
CA ARG A 55 -11.44 -3.59 8.81
C ARG A 55 -12.32 -2.35 8.63
N THR A 56 -12.98 -1.89 9.68
CA THR A 56 -13.79 -0.67 9.67
C THR A 56 -12.93 0.54 9.38
N LYS A 57 -11.74 0.62 9.95
CA LYS A 57 -10.79 1.70 9.69
C LYS A 57 -10.27 1.67 8.25
N GLU A 58 -9.97 0.50 7.69
CA GLU A 58 -9.58 0.35 6.29
C GLU A 58 -10.68 0.80 5.32
N LEU A 59 -11.95 0.51 5.63
CA LEU A 59 -13.09 1.05 4.87
C LEU A 59 -13.19 2.58 4.97
N LEU A 60 -12.88 3.18 6.12
CA LEU A 60 -12.78 4.65 6.25
C LEU A 60 -11.61 5.21 5.44
N GLY A 61 -10.47 4.51 5.41
CA GLY A 61 -9.32 4.83 4.55
C GLY A 61 -9.68 4.78 3.07
N LEU A 62 -10.47 3.79 2.65
CA LEU A 62 -11.00 3.68 1.29
C LEU A 62 -11.90 4.88 0.95
N VAL A 63 -12.86 5.22 1.82
CA VAL A 63 -13.74 6.39 1.61
C VAL A 63 -12.91 7.69 1.47
N ALA A 64 -11.95 7.90 2.36
CA ALA A 64 -11.05 9.06 2.30
C ALA A 64 -10.22 9.08 1.00
N SER A 65 -9.74 7.93 0.56
CA SER A 65 -8.94 7.79 -0.66
C SER A 65 -9.75 8.07 -1.93
N MET A 66 -11.01 7.67 -1.97
CA MET A 66 -11.93 7.95 -3.08
C MET A 66 -12.21 9.45 -3.22
N VAL A 67 -12.45 10.17 -2.12
CA VAL A 67 -12.70 11.63 -2.17
C VAL A 67 -11.43 12.41 -2.51
N LEU A 68 -10.26 11.90 -2.13
CA LEU A 68 -8.95 12.46 -2.52
C LEU A 68 -8.49 12.05 -3.93
N ARG A 69 -9.17 11.08 -4.57
CA ARG A 69 -8.85 10.52 -5.88
C ARG A 69 -7.43 9.96 -5.97
N CYS A 70 -6.99 9.26 -4.91
CA CYS A 70 -5.69 8.58 -4.88
C CYS A 70 -5.84 7.10 -5.28
N ASN A 71 -5.51 6.75 -6.52
CA ASN A 71 -5.66 5.37 -7.02
C ASN A 71 -4.87 4.34 -6.22
N ASP A 72 -3.59 4.62 -5.93
CA ASP A 72 -2.74 3.71 -5.14
C ASP A 72 -3.26 3.54 -3.70
N CYS A 73 -3.84 4.59 -3.13
CA CYS A 73 -4.46 4.52 -1.81
C CYS A 73 -5.78 3.72 -1.87
N ILE A 74 -6.58 3.87 -2.94
CA ILE A 74 -7.79 3.07 -3.17
C ILE A 74 -7.40 1.58 -3.28
N ASP A 75 -6.41 1.25 -4.11
CA ASP A 75 -5.94 -0.13 -4.27
C ASP A 75 -5.44 -0.70 -2.93
N TYR A 76 -4.65 0.08 -2.18
CA TYR A 76 -4.18 -0.31 -0.85
C TYR A 76 -5.31 -0.64 0.12
N HIS A 77 -6.27 0.28 0.30
CA HIS A 77 -7.35 0.09 1.26
C HIS A 77 -8.39 -0.96 0.82
N VAL A 78 -8.57 -1.18 -0.50
CA VAL A 78 -9.38 -2.31 -0.98
C VAL A 78 -8.74 -3.63 -0.59
N VAL A 79 -7.42 -3.78 -0.79
CA VAL A 79 -6.68 -5.00 -0.43
C VAL A 79 -6.74 -5.25 1.07
N GLN A 80 -6.44 -4.24 1.90
CA GLN A 80 -6.45 -4.39 3.36
C GLN A 80 -7.85 -4.63 3.95
N ALA A 81 -8.91 -4.13 3.31
CA ALA A 81 -10.27 -4.35 3.80
C ALA A 81 -10.81 -5.77 3.54
N VAL A 82 -10.23 -6.51 2.58
CA VAL A 82 -10.68 -7.86 2.20
C VAL A 82 -9.80 -8.98 2.73
N GLU A 83 -8.51 -8.72 2.93
CA GLU A 83 -7.56 -9.62 3.60
C GLU A 83 -7.89 -9.79 5.10
#